data_AF-F7QMJ6-F1
#
_entry.id   AF-F7QMJ6-F1
#
_cell.length_a   1.000
_cell.length_b   1.000
_cell.length_c   1.000
_cell.angle_alpha   90.00
_cell.angle_beta   90.00
_cell.angle_gamma   90.00
#
_symmetry.space_group_name_H-M   'P 1'
#
loop_
_entity.id
_entity.type
_entity.pdbx_description
1 polymer ?
#
loop_
_entity_poly.entity_id
_entity_poly.type
_entity_poly.pdbx_seq_one_letter_code
_entity_poly.pdbx_strand_id
1 'polypeptide(L)'
;MLIAAALPLSAYAQTGVVTGGATGVTINSKPAARQGDTTSDGSVIVEGSPNVFINGKPAAVLSGKTGCGGVVVGGAGGVYINGKPAARTGDQTSGCPK
;
A
#
# COMPACT_ATOMS: atom_id res chain seq x y z
N MET A 1 3.60 -38.54 -12.72
CA MET A 1 2.32 -37.80 -12.77
C MET A 1 2.46 -36.59 -11.85
N LEU A 2 2.96 -35.46 -12.37
CA LEU A 2 3.09 -34.22 -11.61
C LEU A 2 1.74 -33.51 -11.64
N ILE A 3 1.03 -33.53 -10.52
CA ILE A 3 -0.21 -32.78 -10.35
C ILE A 3 0.21 -31.37 -9.96
N ALA A 4 0.29 -30.47 -10.95
CA ALA A 4 0.34 -29.04 -10.67
C ALA A 4 -0.99 -28.69 -9.99
N ALA A 5 -0.96 -28.49 -8.67
CA ALA A 5 -2.09 -27.94 -7.94
C ALA A 5 -2.34 -26.53 -8.50
N ALA A 6 -3.29 -26.40 -9.42
CA ALA A 6 -3.83 -25.13 -9.84
C ALA A 6 -4.57 -24.55 -8.63
N LEU A 7 -3.85 -23.81 -7.78
CA LEU A 7 -4.47 -22.96 -6.77
C LEU A 7 -5.48 -22.07 -7.52
N PRO A 8 -6.73 -21.98 -7.06
CA PRO A 8 -7.73 -21.19 -7.76
C PRO A 8 -7.21 -19.75 -7.83
N LEU A 9 -7.10 -19.21 -9.05
CA LEU A 9 -6.72 -17.81 -9.32
C LEU A 9 -7.56 -16.79 -8.51
N SER A 10 -8.68 -17.24 -7.95
CA SER A 10 -9.59 -16.48 -7.10
C SER A 10 -9.11 -16.23 -5.66
N ALA A 11 -8.11 -16.94 -5.14
CA ALA A 11 -7.62 -16.76 -3.76
C ALA A 11 -6.65 -15.55 -3.60
N TYR A 12 -6.18 -14.98 -4.71
CA TYR A 12 -5.33 -13.77 -4.77
C TYR A 12 -6.06 -12.55 -5.36
N ALA A 13 -7.37 -12.65 -5.62
CA ALA A 13 -8.12 -11.65 -6.41
C ALA A 13 -8.68 -10.48 -5.58
N GLN A 14 -8.36 -10.35 -4.29
CA GLN A 14 -8.81 -9.20 -3.52
C GLN A 14 -7.80 -8.08 -3.60
N THR A 15 -8.09 -7.06 -4.41
CA THR A 15 -7.38 -5.78 -4.35
C THR A 15 -7.85 -5.01 -3.13
N GLY A 16 -6.92 -4.63 -2.26
CA GLY A 16 -7.19 -3.63 -1.22
C GLY A 16 -6.97 -2.22 -1.76
N VAL A 17 -7.48 -1.22 -1.06
CA VAL A 17 -7.29 0.20 -1.38
C VAL A 17 -6.83 0.92 -0.13
N VAL A 18 -5.83 1.78 -0.23
CA VAL A 18 -5.44 2.64 0.90
C VAL A 18 -6.58 3.61 1.20
N THR A 19 -7.16 3.54 2.39
CA THR A 19 -8.29 4.38 2.83
C THR A 19 -7.85 5.45 3.83
N GLY A 20 -6.79 5.20 4.58
CA GLY A 20 -6.17 6.19 5.46
C GLY A 20 -5.28 7.20 4.72
N GLY A 21 -4.79 8.19 5.45
CA GLY A 21 -3.88 9.21 4.93
C GLY A 21 -3.49 10.26 5.97
N ALA A 22 -2.52 11.10 5.62
CA ALA A 22 -2.07 12.22 6.43
C ALA A 22 -3.04 13.41 6.39
N THR A 23 -3.40 13.94 7.56
CA THR A 23 -4.12 15.22 7.66
C THR A 23 -3.23 16.36 7.19
N GLY A 24 -3.75 17.20 6.29
CA GLY A 24 -3.07 18.43 5.83
C GLY A 24 -1.89 18.23 4.87
N VAL A 25 -1.50 16.99 4.56
CA VAL A 25 -0.43 16.69 3.60
C VAL A 25 -1.00 15.89 2.43
N THR A 26 -0.87 16.46 1.22
CA THR A 26 -1.39 15.84 0.00
C THR A 26 -0.28 15.60 -1.02
N ILE A 27 -0.48 14.59 -1.86
CA ILE A 27 0.35 14.28 -3.04
C ILE A 27 -0.63 14.13 -4.22
N ASN A 28 -0.44 14.90 -5.29
CA ASN A 28 -1.42 15.12 -6.38
C ASN A 28 -2.87 15.15 -5.87
N SER A 29 -3.14 16.08 -4.93
CA SER A 29 -4.47 16.35 -4.35
C SER A 29 -5.14 15.22 -3.56
N LYS A 30 -4.42 14.13 -3.27
CA LYS A 30 -4.90 13.05 -2.39
C LYS A 30 -4.06 13.02 -1.11
N PRO A 31 -4.65 12.71 0.06
CA PRO A 31 -3.88 12.59 1.30
C PRO A 31 -2.71 11.61 1.15
N ALA A 32 -1.53 12.00 1.63
CA ALA A 32 -0.33 11.17 1.55
C ALA A 32 -0.45 9.96 2.49
N ALA A 33 -0.18 8.76 1.99
CA ALA A 33 -0.25 7.56 2.80
C ALA A 33 1.05 7.36 3.60
N ARG A 34 0.92 6.72 4.77
CA ARG A 34 1.97 6.53 5.75
C ARG A 34 1.83 5.18 6.42
N GLN A 35 2.87 4.75 7.12
CA GLN A 35 2.76 3.61 8.03
C GLN A 35 1.65 3.84 9.05
N GLY A 36 0.81 2.83 9.24
CA GLY A 36 -0.37 2.83 10.09
C GLY A 36 -1.65 3.34 9.42
N ASP A 37 -1.61 3.82 8.18
CA ASP A 37 -2.83 4.14 7.44
C ASP A 37 -3.54 2.85 7.00
N THR A 38 -4.87 2.85 7.10
CA THR A 38 -5.71 1.67 6.87
C THR A 38 -5.93 1.37 5.39
N THR A 39 -6.26 0.12 5.10
CA THR A 39 -6.71 -0.34 3.78
C THR A 39 -8.16 -0.86 3.83
N SER A 40 -8.84 -0.89 2.69
CA SER A 40 -10.27 -1.24 2.57
C SER A 40 -10.62 -2.67 2.96
N ASP A 41 -9.63 -3.56 2.99
CA ASP A 41 -9.73 -4.95 3.42
C ASP A 41 -9.46 -5.13 4.93
N GLY A 42 -9.35 -4.03 5.69
CA GLY A 42 -9.16 -4.04 7.14
C GLY A 42 -7.72 -4.20 7.59
N SER A 43 -6.74 -4.20 6.67
CA SER A 43 -5.32 -4.17 7.00
C SER A 43 -4.81 -2.74 7.25
N VAL A 44 -3.50 -2.63 7.50
CA VAL A 44 -2.77 -1.36 7.64
C VAL A 44 -1.45 -1.44 6.90
N ILE A 45 -0.92 -0.30 6.46
CA ILE A 45 0.45 -0.22 5.92
C ILE A 45 1.43 -0.38 7.08
N VAL A 46 2.36 -1.33 7.00
CA VAL A 46 3.33 -1.61 8.08
C VAL A 46 4.76 -1.25 7.71
N GLU A 47 5.07 -1.11 6.43
CA GLU A 47 6.41 -0.74 5.95
C GLU A 47 6.33 0.49 5.04
N GLY A 48 7.05 1.54 5.43
CA GLY A 48 7.22 2.77 4.66
C GLY A 48 8.69 3.10 4.43
N SER A 49 8.98 4.35 4.07
CA SER A 49 10.32 4.86 3.87
C SER A 49 11.14 4.85 5.17
N PRO A 50 12.41 4.41 5.16
CA PRO A 50 13.23 4.34 6.37
C PRO A 50 13.65 5.72 6.91
N ASN A 51 13.56 6.77 6.09
CA ASN A 51 14.13 8.09 6.40
C ASN A 51 13.25 9.28 5.97
N VAL A 52 12.13 9.04 5.28
CA VAL A 52 11.18 10.11 4.91
C VAL A 52 9.91 9.94 5.75
N PHE A 53 9.60 10.96 6.53
CA PHE A 53 8.48 10.96 7.46
C PHE A 53 7.46 12.02 7.04
N ILE A 54 6.17 11.67 7.13
CA ILE A 54 5.06 12.59 6.93
C ILE A 54 4.28 12.62 8.25
N ASN A 55 4.15 13.80 8.86
CA ASN A 55 3.52 13.94 10.18
C ASN A 55 4.07 12.92 11.20
N GLY A 56 5.40 12.78 11.26
CA GLY A 56 6.10 11.89 12.20
C GLY A 56 6.01 10.39 11.91
N LYS A 57 5.35 9.95 10.85
CA LYS A 57 5.25 8.52 10.47
C LYS A 57 5.98 8.24 9.15
N PRO A 58 6.63 7.08 8.98
CA PRO A 58 7.25 6.69 7.72
C PRO A 58 6.28 6.83 6.53
N ALA A 59 6.71 7.52 5.48
CA ALA A 59 5.91 7.72 4.27
C ALA A 59 5.71 6.39 3.53
N ALA A 60 4.48 6.08 3.12
CA ALA A 60 4.22 4.86 2.38
C ALA A 60 4.66 5.02 0.91
N VAL A 61 5.15 3.92 0.33
CA VAL A 61 5.68 3.88 -1.03
C VAL A 61 5.22 2.61 -1.73
N LEU A 62 5.34 2.60 -3.07
CA LEU A 62 5.15 1.38 -3.86
C LEU A 62 5.99 0.22 -3.29
N SER A 63 5.38 -0.97 -3.25
CA SER A 63 5.94 -2.20 -2.65
C SER A 63 6.15 -2.14 -1.13
N GLY A 64 5.66 -1.12 -0.44
CA GLY A 64 5.54 -1.13 1.02
C GLY A 64 4.57 -2.23 1.48
N LYS A 65 4.91 -2.95 2.54
CA LYS A 65 4.12 -4.08 3.05
C LYS A 65 2.87 -3.61 3.81
N THR A 66 1.83 -4.42 3.74
CA THR A 66 0.63 -4.32 4.59
C THR A 66 0.67 -5.38 5.70
N GLY A 67 -0.12 -5.18 6.75
CA GLY A 67 -0.12 -6.03 7.94
C GLY A 67 -0.57 -7.48 7.69
N CYS A 68 -1.25 -7.74 6.58
CA CYS A 68 -1.67 -9.08 6.17
C CYS A 68 -0.71 -9.76 5.18
N GLY A 69 0.49 -9.21 4.97
CA GLY A 69 1.49 -9.77 4.06
C GLY A 69 1.32 -9.35 2.60
N GLY A 70 0.32 -8.52 2.29
CA GLY A 70 0.19 -7.86 0.99
C GLY A 70 1.17 -6.69 0.82
N VAL A 71 1.09 -6.01 -0.31
CA VAL A 71 1.92 -4.85 -0.65
C VAL A 71 1.12 -3.74 -1.31
N VAL A 72 1.57 -2.50 -1.19
CA VAL A 72 1.07 -1.38 -1.98
C VAL A 72 1.51 -1.54 -3.44
N VAL A 73 0.56 -1.54 -4.37
CA VAL A 73 0.80 -1.74 -5.81
C VAL A 73 0.44 -0.51 -6.66
N GLY A 74 -0.24 0.48 -6.08
CA GLY A 74 -0.46 1.81 -6.67
C GLY A 74 0.45 2.89 -6.10
N GLY A 75 0.61 4.00 -6.81
CA GLY A 75 1.38 5.15 -6.35
C GLY A 75 1.14 6.40 -7.18
N ALA A 76 1.64 7.54 -6.69
CA ALA A 76 1.59 8.81 -7.39
C ALA A 76 2.48 8.82 -8.64
N GLY A 77 1.94 9.30 -9.76
CA GLY A 77 2.77 9.65 -10.92
C GLY A 77 3.60 10.91 -10.64
N GLY A 78 4.90 10.84 -10.95
CA GLY A 78 5.82 11.98 -10.86
C GLY A 78 6.32 12.35 -9.45
N VAL A 79 5.83 11.69 -8.39
CA VAL A 79 6.29 11.93 -7.03
C VAL A 79 6.90 10.65 -6.46
N TYR A 80 8.20 10.73 -6.15
CA TYR A 80 9.00 9.60 -5.72
C TYR A 80 9.60 9.85 -4.34
N ILE A 81 9.60 8.82 -3.51
CA ILE A 81 10.26 8.78 -2.20
C ILE A 81 11.26 7.62 -2.27
N ASN A 82 12.55 7.94 -2.13
CA ASN A 82 13.64 6.97 -2.32
C ASN A 82 13.55 6.18 -3.65
N GLY A 83 13.22 6.88 -4.73
CA GLY A 83 13.10 6.28 -6.07
C GLY A 83 11.85 5.43 -6.30
N LYS A 84 10.97 5.28 -5.30
CA LYS A 84 9.71 4.55 -5.41
C LYS A 84 8.53 5.52 -5.48
N PRO A 85 7.50 5.28 -6.30
CA PRO A 85 6.28 6.10 -6.29
C PRO A 85 5.70 6.24 -4.89
N ALA A 86 5.35 7.46 -4.49
CA ALA A 86 4.77 7.74 -3.19
C ALA A 86 3.31 7.26 -3.14
N ALA A 87 2.94 6.55 -2.07
CA ALA A 87 1.58 6.03 -1.90
C ALA A 87 0.65 7.08 -1.27
N ARG A 88 -0.64 6.99 -1.58
CA ARG A 88 -1.67 7.95 -1.20
C ARG A 88 -3.01 7.25 -0.99
N THR A 89 -3.96 7.93 -0.37
CA THR A 89 -5.35 7.45 -0.31
C THR A 89 -5.87 7.15 -1.72
N GLY A 90 -6.52 6.00 -1.88
CA GLY A 90 -7.05 5.51 -3.15
C GLY A 90 -6.07 4.68 -3.99
N ASP A 91 -4.79 4.61 -3.62
CA ASP A 91 -3.84 3.72 -4.30
C ASP A 91 -4.14 2.25 -3.95
N GLN A 92 -3.94 1.35 -4.91
CA GLN A 92 -4.25 -0.07 -4.77
C GLN A 92 -3.21 -0.78 -3.89
N THR A 93 -3.64 -1.83 -3.21
CA THR A 93 -2.78 -2.86 -2.59
C THR A 93 -3.10 -4.22 -3.20
N SER A 94 -2.18 -5.17 -3.10
CA SER A 94 -2.42 -6.57 -3.49
C SER A 94 -3.49 -7.26 -2.65
N GLY A 95 -3.96 -6.59 -1.60
CA GLY A 95 -4.87 -7.07 -0.57
C GLY A 95 -4.35 -8.25 0.25
N CYS A 96 -5.21 -8.73 1.14
CA CYS A 96 -4.92 -9.84 2.04
C CYS A 96 -5.26 -11.20 1.41
N PRO A 97 -4.39 -12.22 1.57
CA PRO A 97 -4.77 -13.60 1.30
C PRO A 97 -5.95 -14.00 2.22
N LYS A 98 -6.94 -14.70 1.69
CA LYS A 98 -8.07 -15.25 2.46
C LYS A 98 -8.07 -16.77 2.46
#